data_AF-A0A836TP63-F1
#
_entry.id   AF-A0A836TP63-F1
#
_cell.length_a   1.000
_cell.length_b   1.000
_cell.length_c   1.000
_cell.angle_alpha   90.00
_cell.angle_beta   90.00
_cell.angle_gamma   90.00
#
_symmetry.space_group_name_H-M   'P 1'
#
loop_
_entity.id
_entity.type
_entity.pdbx_description
1 polymer ?
#
loop_
_entity_poly.entity_id
_entity_poly.type
_entity_poly.pdbx_seq_one_letter_code
_entity_poly.pdbx_strand_id
1 'polypeptide(L)'
;HGLIAFCAHAAVVEVDATTGQFKILRYAACEDVGTVINPLVVEGQIHGGAIMGISNALFEQFVHDENGQLLTADLETYKVISAADAPTIEIVHSDNGPCPHTPLGTRGVGEGTPGPVPGALANAVTDALSPFGVEVNELPIRPSKLWRMIRNAQEAGAPH
;
A
#
# COMPACT_ATOMS: atom_id res chain seq x y z
N HIS A 1 7.22 18.88 21.59
CA HIS A 1 7.32 19.46 20.25
C HIS A 1 8.20 18.55 19.42
N GLY A 2 7.62 17.76 18.52
CA GLY A 2 8.31 16.68 17.81
C GLY A 2 8.67 17.05 16.37
N LEU A 3 9.66 16.36 15.82
CA LEU A 3 9.95 16.31 14.39
C LEU A 3 8.88 15.40 13.75
N ILE A 4 7.71 15.96 13.46
CA ILE A 4 6.61 15.22 12.85
C ILE A 4 6.65 15.49 11.34
N ALA A 5 6.78 14.43 10.57
CA ALA A 5 6.49 14.41 9.13
C ALA A 5 5.07 13.88 8.93
N PHE A 6 4.44 14.33 7.85
CA PHE A 6 3.10 13.89 7.46
C PHE A 6 3.14 13.36 6.04
N CYS A 7 2.30 12.37 5.78
CA CYS A 7 2.16 11.77 4.47
C CYS A 7 0.68 11.52 4.17
N ALA A 8 0.32 11.53 2.90
CA ALA A 8 -0.99 11.15 2.42
C ALA A 8 -0.85 10.28 1.18
N HIS A 9 -1.53 9.14 1.17
CA HIS A 9 -1.51 8.20 0.07
C HIS A 9 -2.93 7.92 -0.38
N ALA A 10 -3.12 7.85 -1.69
CA ALA A 10 -4.40 7.54 -2.30
C ALA A 10 -4.20 6.53 -3.43
N ALA A 11 -5.10 5.57 -3.52
CA ALA A 11 -5.12 4.56 -4.56
C ALA A 11 -6.49 4.54 -5.21
N VAL A 12 -6.51 4.39 -6.54
CA VAL A 12 -7.71 4.07 -7.31
C VAL A 12 -7.53 2.66 -7.83
N VAL A 13 -8.50 1.77 -7.55
CA VAL A 13 -8.43 0.37 -7.95
C VAL A 13 -9.67 -0.05 -8.73
N GLU A 14 -9.51 -1.07 -9.56
CA GLU A 14 -10.60 -1.81 -10.19
C GLU A 14 -10.55 -3.26 -9.69
N VAL A 15 -11.69 -3.80 -9.24
CA VAL A 15 -11.79 -5.19 -8.76
C VAL A 15 -12.77 -5.97 -9.65
N ASP A 16 -12.32 -7.10 -10.18
CA ASP A 16 -13.18 -8.08 -10.84
C ASP A 16 -13.87 -8.95 -9.78
N ALA A 17 -15.17 -8.71 -9.58
CA ALA A 17 -15.96 -9.43 -8.58
C ALA A 17 -16.09 -10.94 -8.84
N THR A 18 -15.86 -11.40 -10.06
CA THR A 18 -15.98 -12.83 -10.41
C THR A 18 -14.73 -13.64 -10.10
N THR A 19 -13.55 -13.00 -10.10
CA THR A 19 -12.24 -13.63 -9.89
C THR A 19 -11.53 -13.16 -8.63
N GLY A 20 -11.95 -12.02 -8.07
CA GLY A 20 -11.26 -11.33 -6.98
C GLY A 20 -9.96 -10.65 -7.43
N GLN A 21 -9.58 -10.72 -8.71
CA GLN A 21 -8.42 -9.98 -9.20
C GLN A 21 -8.69 -8.48 -9.13
N PHE A 22 -7.66 -7.70 -8.87
CA PHE A 22 -7.77 -6.25 -8.90
C PHE A 22 -6.52 -5.61 -9.48
N LYS A 23 -6.67 -4.38 -9.97
CA LYS A 23 -5.60 -3.58 -10.55
C LYS A 23 -5.54 -2.23 -9.86
N ILE A 24 -4.32 -1.75 -9.63
CA ILE A 24 -4.08 -0.36 -9.23
C ILE A 24 -4.11 0.48 -10.51
N LEU A 25 -5.13 1.30 -10.67
CA LEU A 25 -5.27 2.18 -11.84
C LEU A 25 -4.44 3.45 -11.68
N ARG A 26 -4.41 4.00 -10.46
CA ARG A 26 -3.64 5.20 -10.10
C ARG A 26 -3.18 5.11 -8.66
N TYR A 27 -1.99 5.63 -8.39
CA TYR A 27 -1.46 5.73 -7.04
C TYR A 27 -0.76 7.08 -6.86
N ALA A 28 -1.18 7.84 -5.84
CA ALA A 28 -0.59 9.13 -5.49
C ALA A 28 0.03 9.09 -4.10
N ALA A 29 1.18 9.72 -3.95
CA ALA A 29 1.91 9.85 -2.70
C ALA A 29 2.28 11.32 -2.46
N CYS A 30 1.87 11.85 -1.31
CA CYS A 30 2.26 13.17 -0.83
C CYS A 30 3.08 13.02 0.43
N GLU A 31 4.24 13.67 0.47
CA GLU A 31 5.19 13.60 1.57
C GLU A 31 5.62 15.00 2.01
N ASP A 32 5.44 15.32 3.29
CA ASP A 32 5.95 16.55 3.91
C ASP A 32 7.38 16.35 4.40
N VAL A 33 8.32 16.71 3.53
CA VAL A 33 9.76 16.65 3.81
C VAL A 33 10.34 17.99 4.28
N GLY A 34 9.48 19.01 4.45
CA GLY A 34 9.90 20.39 4.67
C GLY A 34 10.79 20.90 3.52
N THR A 35 11.97 21.42 3.85
CA THR A 35 12.93 21.89 2.84
C THR A 35 13.55 20.73 2.09
N VAL A 36 13.31 20.67 0.78
CA VAL A 36 13.92 19.67 -0.11
C VAL A 36 15.38 20.02 -0.39
N ILE A 37 16.31 19.18 0.06
CA ILE A 37 17.74 19.33 -0.24
C ILE A 37 18.05 18.91 -1.69
N ASN A 38 17.56 17.73 -2.08
CA ASN A 38 17.76 17.18 -3.41
C ASN A 38 16.47 16.51 -3.89
N PRO A 39 15.76 17.12 -4.86
CA PRO A 39 14.49 16.60 -5.37
C PRO A 39 14.60 15.17 -5.91
N LEU A 40 15.66 14.84 -6.66
CA LEU A 40 15.83 13.51 -7.25
C LEU A 40 15.98 12.41 -6.19
N VAL A 41 16.71 12.71 -5.12
CA VAL A 41 16.89 11.75 -4.00
C VAL A 41 15.59 11.58 -3.23
N VAL A 42 14.88 12.68 -2.96
CA VAL A 42 13.58 12.66 -2.29
C VAL A 42 12.58 11.84 -3.10
N GLU A 43 12.40 12.16 -4.38
CA GLU A 43 11.48 11.42 -5.26
C GLU A 43 11.86 9.94 -5.36
N GLY A 44 13.16 9.61 -5.43
CA GLY A 44 13.64 8.23 -5.40
C GLY A 44 13.24 7.48 -4.12
N GLN A 45 13.27 8.15 -2.96
CA GLN A 45 12.79 7.56 -1.70
C GLN A 45 11.27 7.36 -1.72
N ILE A 46 10.51 8.32 -2.24
CA ILE A 46 9.05 8.22 -2.33
C ILE A 46 8.66 7.06 -3.26
N HIS A 47 9.31 6.94 -4.42
CA HIS A 47 9.11 5.79 -5.31
C HIS A 47 9.46 4.47 -4.62
N GLY A 48 10.65 4.36 -4.03
CA GLY A 48 11.09 3.13 -3.36
C GLY A 48 10.19 2.72 -2.21
N GLY A 49 9.80 3.66 -1.35
CA GLY A 49 8.91 3.43 -0.23
C GLY A 49 7.49 3.06 -0.66
N ALA A 50 6.94 3.72 -1.68
CA ALA A 50 5.63 3.37 -2.22
C ALA A 50 5.62 1.95 -2.80
N ILE A 51 6.63 1.60 -3.62
CA ILE A 51 6.75 0.26 -4.20
C ILE A 51 6.98 -0.81 -3.14
N MET A 52 7.79 -0.53 -2.10
CA MET A 52 7.98 -1.43 -0.96
C MET A 52 6.66 -1.67 -0.22
N GLY A 53 5.90 -0.61 0.05
CA GLY A 53 4.59 -0.72 0.69
C GLY A 53 3.57 -1.49 -0.16
N ILE A 54 3.55 -1.29 -1.48
CA ILE A 54 2.68 -2.03 -2.40
C ILE A 54 3.09 -3.51 -2.40
N SER A 55 4.39 -3.79 -2.49
CA SER A 55 4.90 -5.16 -2.44
C SER A 55 4.48 -5.88 -1.15
N ASN A 56 4.60 -5.21 -0.01
CA ASN A 56 4.18 -5.73 1.27
C ASN A 56 2.67 -5.97 1.37
N ALA A 57 1.87 -5.04 0.86
CA ALA A 57 0.42 -5.16 0.87
C ALA A 57 -0.08 -6.31 -0.03
N LEU A 58 0.61 -6.59 -1.13
CA LEU A 58 0.07 -7.44 -2.22
C LEU A 58 0.75 -8.80 -2.36
N PHE A 59 2.02 -8.94 -1.99
CA PHE A 59 2.86 -10.08 -2.32
C PHE A 59 3.54 -10.71 -1.10
N GLU A 60 4.16 -9.91 -0.25
CA GLU A 60 5.07 -10.43 0.76
C GLU A 60 4.37 -11.01 1.99
N GLN A 61 4.85 -12.16 2.46
CA GLN A 61 4.37 -12.80 3.68
C GLN A 61 5.40 -13.83 4.17
N PHE A 62 5.69 -13.82 5.47
CA PHE A 62 6.41 -14.92 6.11
C PHE A 62 5.41 -15.99 6.53
N VAL A 63 5.52 -17.18 5.94
CA VAL A 63 4.64 -18.31 6.27
C VAL A 63 5.46 -19.38 6.97
N HIS A 64 5.01 -19.83 8.14
CA HIS A 64 5.62 -20.94 8.88
C HIS A 64 4.64 -22.11 8.95
N ASP A 65 5.16 -23.34 8.95
CA ASP A 65 4.36 -24.54 9.22
C ASP A 65 4.11 -24.72 10.74
N GLU A 66 3.40 -25.80 11.09
CA GLU A 66 3.06 -26.14 12.48
C GLU A 66 4.28 -26.43 13.37
N ASN A 67 5.43 -26.73 12.78
CA ASN A 67 6.69 -26.99 13.47
C ASN A 67 7.58 -25.75 13.55
N GLY A 68 7.14 -24.60 13.02
CA GLY A 68 7.91 -23.36 12.98
C GLY A 68 8.92 -23.29 11.83
N GLN A 69 8.86 -24.19 10.84
CA GLN A 69 9.71 -24.12 9.65
C GLN A 69 9.22 -23.01 8.72
N LEU A 70 10.11 -22.10 8.32
CA LEU A 70 9.81 -21.06 7.34
C LEU A 70 9.61 -21.70 5.95
N LEU A 71 8.42 -21.50 5.38
CA LEU A 71 8.02 -22.01 4.06
C LEU A 71 8.29 -21.01 2.93
N THR A 72 8.47 -19.73 3.25
CA THR A 72 8.74 -18.64 2.31
C THR A 72 10.20 -18.18 2.43
N ALA A 73 11.14 -19.10 2.21
CA ALA A 73 12.56 -18.91 2.48
C ALA A 73 13.38 -18.44 1.26
N ASP A 74 12.75 -18.31 0.10
CA ASP A 74 13.36 -17.89 -1.17
C ASP A 74 12.43 -16.96 -1.96
N LEU A 75 12.90 -16.40 -3.07
CA LEU A 75 12.13 -15.44 -3.88
C LEU A 75 11.03 -16.08 -4.75
N GLU A 76 11.00 -17.40 -4.87
CA GLU A 76 9.90 -18.09 -5.56
C GLU A 76 8.65 -18.14 -4.65
N THR A 77 8.89 -18.38 -3.36
CA THR A 77 7.88 -18.53 -2.32
C THR A 77 7.56 -17.20 -1.61
N TYR A 78 8.58 -16.39 -1.31
CA TYR A 78 8.46 -15.00 -0.86
C TYR A 78 8.45 -14.06 -2.06
N LYS A 79 7.25 -13.81 -2.59
CA LYS A 79 7.11 -12.96 -3.78
C LYS A 79 7.31 -11.50 -3.42
N VAL A 80 8.15 -10.84 -4.20
CA VAL A 80 8.34 -9.38 -4.22
C VAL A 80 7.78 -8.86 -5.53
N ILE A 81 7.24 -7.64 -5.52
CA ILE A 81 6.69 -6.99 -6.71
C ILE A 81 7.73 -6.91 -7.84
N SER A 82 7.29 -7.18 -9.08
CA SER A 82 8.10 -6.99 -10.27
C SER A 82 7.89 -5.60 -10.88
N ALA A 83 8.79 -5.16 -11.74
CA ALA A 83 8.61 -3.91 -12.49
C ALA A 83 7.37 -3.92 -13.40
N ALA A 84 6.90 -5.10 -13.84
CA ALA A 84 5.70 -5.22 -14.66
C ALA A 84 4.40 -5.05 -13.85
N ASP A 85 4.45 -5.32 -12.56
CA ASP A 85 3.32 -5.20 -11.64
C ASP A 85 3.33 -3.86 -10.87
N ALA A 86 4.45 -3.14 -10.90
CA ALA A 86 4.63 -1.85 -10.25
C ALA A 86 3.81 -0.75 -10.95
N PRO A 87 2.89 -0.06 -10.24
CA PRO A 87 2.19 1.08 -10.82
C PRO A 87 3.11 2.29 -10.91
N THR A 88 2.74 3.24 -11.78
CA THR A 88 3.35 4.58 -11.74
C THR A 88 2.90 5.30 -10.47
N ILE A 89 3.86 5.92 -9.76
CA ILE A 89 3.60 6.69 -8.55
C ILE A 89 3.53 8.17 -8.92
N GLU A 90 2.37 8.78 -8.73
CA GLU A 90 2.17 10.22 -8.86
C GLU A 90 2.66 10.91 -7.58
N ILE A 91 3.78 11.64 -7.65
CA ILE A 91 4.34 12.35 -6.49
C ILE A 91 3.73 13.74 -6.39
N VAL A 92 3.21 14.05 -5.21
CA VAL A 92 2.69 15.37 -4.84
C VAL A 92 3.62 15.96 -3.78
N HIS A 93 4.20 17.13 -4.05
CA HIS A 93 5.05 17.82 -3.09
C HIS A 93 4.19 18.63 -2.11
N SER A 94 4.43 18.49 -0.81
CA SER A 94 3.72 19.24 0.23
C SER A 94 4.06 20.73 0.21
N ASP A 95 3.09 21.58 0.51
CA ASP A 95 3.21 23.04 0.63
C ASP A 95 3.28 23.54 2.08
N ASN A 96 3.42 22.63 3.06
CA ASN A 96 3.46 22.96 4.50
C ASN A 96 4.68 23.81 4.95
N GLY A 97 5.65 24.02 4.06
CA GLY A 97 6.82 24.84 4.32
C GLY A 97 7.87 24.22 5.27
N PRO A 98 8.95 24.97 5.57
CA PRO A 98 10.09 24.46 6.32
C PRO A 98 9.75 24.01 7.74
N CYS A 99 10.46 23.00 8.25
CA CYS A 99 10.37 22.57 9.64
C CYS A 99 10.93 23.65 10.59
N PRO A 100 10.18 24.14 11.59
CA PRO A 100 10.69 25.16 12.51
C PRO A 100 11.70 24.61 13.54
N HIS A 101 11.92 23.30 13.55
CA HIS A 101 12.71 22.60 14.56
C HIS A 101 14.04 22.03 14.05
N THR A 102 14.36 22.21 12.76
CA THR A 102 15.64 21.81 12.18
C THR A 102 16.35 23.02 11.57
N PRO A 103 17.69 23.13 11.68
CA PRO A 103 18.43 24.30 11.17
C PRO A 103 18.24 24.57 9.67
N LEU A 104 18.01 23.52 8.89
CA LEU A 104 17.76 23.60 7.45
C LEU A 104 16.29 23.54 7.08
N GLY A 105 15.39 23.46 8.07
CA GLY A 105 13.96 23.32 7.82
C GLY A 105 13.55 22.01 7.16
N THR A 106 14.36 20.96 7.27
CA THR A 106 14.16 19.63 6.70
C THR A 106 13.36 18.70 7.63
N ARG A 107 12.70 17.71 7.04
CA ARG A 107 12.16 16.51 7.70
C ARG A 107 12.67 15.25 6.97
N GLY A 108 12.54 14.08 7.61
CA GLY A 108 12.91 12.81 6.99
C GLY A 108 11.87 12.31 5.99
N VAL A 109 12.30 11.61 4.93
CA VAL A 109 11.42 11.02 3.91
C VAL A 109 11.46 9.49 3.87
N GLY A 110 12.59 8.86 4.20
CA GLY A 110 12.85 7.45 3.84
C GLY A 110 11.90 6.41 4.46
N GLU A 111 11.63 6.49 5.76
CA GLU A 111 10.83 5.46 6.46
C GLU A 111 9.32 5.74 6.50
N GLY A 112 8.91 6.99 6.23
CA GLY A 112 7.51 7.40 6.33
C GLY A 112 6.62 6.83 5.22
N THR A 113 7.16 6.71 4.01
CA THR A 113 6.42 6.35 2.80
C THR A 113 5.84 4.94 2.75
N PRO A 114 6.53 3.85 3.17
CA PRO A 114 5.96 2.51 3.05
C PRO A 114 4.82 2.24 4.04
N GLY A 115 4.82 2.88 5.20
CA GLY A 115 3.85 2.64 6.28
C GLY A 115 2.36 2.84 5.92
N PRO A 116 1.95 3.96 5.29
CA PRO A 116 0.54 4.22 4.95
C PRO A 116 0.01 3.40 3.76
N VAL A 117 0.89 2.81 2.94
CA VAL A 117 0.53 2.16 1.68
C VAL A 117 -0.47 1.01 1.85
N PRO A 118 -0.29 0.06 2.78
CA PRO A 118 -1.23 -1.05 2.90
C PRO A 118 -2.63 -0.59 3.32
N GLY A 119 -2.71 0.44 4.16
CA GLY A 119 -3.99 1.07 4.53
C GLY A 119 -4.66 1.74 3.34
N ALA A 120 -3.92 2.49 2.52
CA ALA A 120 -4.45 3.13 1.31
C ALA A 120 -5.03 2.09 0.32
N LEU A 121 -4.32 0.98 0.11
CA LEU A 121 -4.77 -0.10 -0.76
C LEU A 121 -5.97 -0.87 -0.19
N ALA A 122 -5.93 -1.24 1.09
CA ALA A 122 -7.04 -1.93 1.75
C ALA A 122 -8.33 -1.08 1.74
N ASN A 123 -8.20 0.23 1.99
CA ASN A 123 -9.32 1.18 1.91
C ASN A 123 -9.87 1.28 0.49
N ALA A 124 -9.01 1.40 -0.53
CA ALA A 124 -9.45 1.48 -1.93
C ALA A 124 -10.16 0.21 -2.40
N VAL A 125 -9.66 -0.98 -2.01
CA VAL A 125 -10.31 -2.26 -2.34
C VAL A 125 -11.63 -2.41 -1.58
N THR A 126 -11.68 -2.00 -0.31
CA THR A 126 -12.92 -1.99 0.49
C THR A 126 -13.97 -1.07 -0.14
N ASP A 127 -13.58 0.13 -0.56
CA ASP A 127 -14.46 1.08 -1.25
C ASP A 127 -15.02 0.48 -2.55
N ALA A 128 -14.16 -0.13 -3.38
CA ALA A 128 -14.56 -0.81 -4.61
C ALA A 128 -15.50 -2.00 -4.38
N LEU A 129 -15.41 -2.66 -3.22
CA LEU A 129 -16.24 -3.80 -2.84
C LEU A 129 -17.43 -3.42 -1.93
N SER A 130 -17.64 -2.13 -1.67
CA SER A 130 -18.76 -1.64 -0.87
C SER A 130 -20.15 -2.13 -1.35
N PRO A 131 -20.44 -2.34 -2.65
CA PRO A 131 -21.72 -2.90 -3.08
C PRO A 131 -21.99 -4.33 -2.58
N PHE A 132 -20.94 -5.05 -2.18
CA PHE A 132 -21.04 -6.40 -1.62
C PHE A 132 -20.96 -6.39 -0.08
N GLY A 133 -20.73 -5.24 0.56
CA GLY A 133 -20.54 -5.17 2.02
C GLY A 133 -19.26 -5.88 2.51
N VAL A 134 -18.22 -5.94 1.68
CA VAL A 134 -16.95 -6.59 2.01
C VAL A 134 -15.94 -5.56 2.53
N GLU A 135 -15.30 -5.86 3.66
CA GLU A 135 -14.26 -5.03 4.27
C GLU A 135 -12.92 -5.80 4.30
N VAL A 136 -11.85 -5.19 3.77
CA VAL A 136 -10.51 -5.77 3.73
C VAL A 136 -9.70 -5.30 4.93
N ASN A 137 -9.48 -6.19 5.90
CA ASN A 137 -8.79 -5.92 7.15
C ASN A 137 -7.54 -6.79 7.39
N GLU A 138 -7.13 -7.57 6.39
CA GLU A 138 -6.02 -8.50 6.50
C GLU A 138 -5.17 -8.49 5.23
N LEU A 139 -3.86 -8.49 5.43
CA LEU A 139 -2.85 -8.56 4.37
C LEU A 139 -2.23 -9.96 4.31
N PRO A 140 -1.63 -10.33 3.17
CA PRO A 140 -1.67 -9.61 1.89
C PRO A 140 -3.04 -9.70 1.20
N ILE A 141 -3.35 -8.71 0.37
CA ILE A 141 -4.61 -8.62 -0.38
C ILE A 141 -4.57 -9.61 -1.56
N ARG A 142 -4.86 -10.89 -1.29
CA ARG A 142 -4.84 -11.95 -2.31
C ARG A 142 -6.15 -12.01 -3.11
N PRO A 143 -6.09 -12.18 -4.45
CA PRO A 143 -7.31 -12.37 -5.26
C PRO A 143 -8.20 -13.51 -4.79
N SER A 144 -7.62 -14.66 -4.42
CA SER A 144 -8.38 -15.81 -3.90
C SER A 144 -9.13 -15.50 -2.60
N LYS A 145 -8.57 -14.61 -1.77
CA LYS A 145 -9.19 -14.18 -0.53
C LYS A 145 -10.34 -13.20 -0.79
N LEU A 146 -10.11 -12.21 -1.65
CA LEU A 146 -11.16 -11.29 -2.10
C LEU A 146 -12.33 -12.04 -2.73
N TRP A 147 -12.05 -12.99 -3.61
CA TRP A 147 -13.05 -13.85 -4.23
C TRP A 147 -13.93 -14.57 -3.20
N ARG A 148 -13.30 -15.17 -2.17
CA ARG A 148 -14.02 -15.86 -1.09
C ARG A 148 -14.86 -14.89 -0.27
N MET A 149 -14.34 -13.70 0.04
CA MET A 149 -15.08 -12.67 0.80
C MET A 149 -16.32 -12.22 0.03
N ILE A 150 -16.20 -11.98 -1.27
CA ILE A 150 -17.32 -11.60 -2.15
C ILE A 150 -18.36 -12.72 -2.21
N ARG A 151 -17.93 -13.97 -2.41
CA ARG A 151 -18.84 -15.14 -2.44
C ARG A 151 -19.63 -15.29 -1.15
N ASN A 152 -18.94 -15.25 -0.01
CA ASN A 152 -19.58 -15.38 1.30
C ASN A 152 -20.61 -14.26 1.54
N ALA A 153 -20.29 -13.03 1.14
CA ALA A 153 -21.19 -11.91 1.29
C ALA A 153 -22.45 -12.04 0.40
N GLN A 154 -22.28 -12.54 -0.83
CA GLN A 154 -23.40 -12.82 -1.74
C GLN A 154 -24.31 -13.93 -1.22
N GLU A 155 -23.74 -15.01 -0.65
CA GLU A 155 -24.51 -16.11 -0.05
C GLU A 155 -25.28 -15.65 1.20
N ALA A 156 -24.68 -14.79 2.02
CA ALA A 156 -25.36 -14.22 3.20
C ALA A 156 -26.48 -13.24 2.85
N GLY A 157 -26.42 -12.60 1.67
CA GLY A 157 -27.45 -11.68 1.17
C GLY A 157 -28.54 -12.35 0.32
N ALA A 158 -28.41 -13.62 -0.03
CA ALA A 158 -29.41 -14.35 -0.79
C ALA A 158 -30.60 -14.74 0.13
N PRO A 159 -31.86 -14.46 -0.24
CA PRO A 159 -33.00 -14.97 0.51
C PRO A 159 -32.98 -16.51 0.49
N HIS A 160 -32.98 -17.12 1.68
CA HIS A 160 -33.19 -18.57 1.85
C HIS A 160 -34.53 -19.01 1.27
#